data_AF-A0A3C0UKE5-F1
#
_entry.id   AF-A0A3C0UKE5-F1
#
_cell.length_a   1.000
_cell.length_b   1.000
_cell.length_c   1.000
_cell.angle_alpha   90.00
_cell.angle_beta   90.00
_cell.angle_gamma   90.00
#
_symmetry.space_group_name_H-M   'P 1'
#
loop_
_entity.id
_entity.type
_entity.pdbx_description
1 polymer ?
#
loop_
_entity_poly.entity_id
_entity_poly.type
_entity_poly.pdbx_seq_one_letter_code
_entity_poly.pdbx_strand_id
1 'polypeptide(L)'
;MEIREVKTTSAAPLAVFRIVFGAMIFLSVIRFWYQGWIQSLYIDPKYFFPFYGLEFIKPWGEYTYILFVSCACCALMLALGMFYRIASIGLFLSFTYIELMDKSTYLNHYYFVSLVCLMLVFLPAQVYFSVDAYRNKNLLSDAIPVWCLSSLRLFLGLLYFFAGLAKVNSDWLLLAQPLKIWLPAKNDLPIIGFLFNYSWIPFVFSWFGCLYDLLIPFLLWNAKTRLWAYGAVVVFHGLTAI
;
A
#
# COMPACT_ATOMS: atom_id res chain seq x y z
N MET A 1 34.25 4.22 -21.83
CA MET A 1 32.89 3.96 -21.32
C MET A 1 32.94 4.20 -19.82
N GLU A 2 32.68 5.43 -19.38
CA GLU A 2 32.67 5.77 -17.95
C GLU A 2 31.53 5.02 -17.27
N ILE A 3 31.88 4.09 -16.38
CA ILE A 3 30.92 3.48 -15.47
C ILE A 3 30.47 4.61 -14.54
N ARG A 4 29.29 5.20 -14.79
CA ARG A 4 28.69 6.16 -13.87
C ARG A 4 28.59 5.48 -12.50
N GLU A 5 29.35 5.98 -11.52
CA GLU A 5 29.26 5.50 -10.15
C GLU A 5 27.82 5.63 -9.66
N VAL A 6 27.24 4.51 -9.24
CA VAL A 6 25.88 4.47 -8.73
C VAL A 6 25.90 5.11 -7.33
N LYS A 7 25.31 6.30 -7.21
CA LYS A 7 25.20 7.00 -5.93
C LYS A 7 24.54 6.08 -4.89
N THR A 8 25.16 5.97 -3.72
CA THR A 8 24.69 5.14 -2.61
C THR A 8 24.09 5.97 -1.47
N THR A 9 23.34 5.31 -0.59
CA THR A 9 22.71 5.86 0.62
C THR A 9 22.63 4.78 1.68
N SER A 10 22.37 5.16 2.94
CA SER A 10 22.16 4.19 4.03
C SER A 10 21.08 3.15 3.69
N ALA A 11 21.35 1.89 4.01
CA ALA A 11 20.43 0.75 3.88
C ALA A 11 19.32 0.74 4.94
N ALA A 12 19.51 1.46 6.05
CA ALA A 12 18.60 1.43 7.20
C ALA A 12 17.13 1.77 6.86
N PRO A 13 16.80 2.79 6.04
CA PRO A 13 15.41 3.08 5.68
C PRO A 13 14.73 1.93 4.91
N LEU A 14 15.47 1.23 4.04
CA LEU A 14 14.94 0.08 3.30
C LEU A 14 14.70 -1.11 4.23
N ALA A 15 15.58 -1.33 5.21
CA ALA A 15 15.41 -2.37 6.22
C ALA A 15 14.19 -2.10 7.11
N VAL A 16 14.02 -0.87 7.59
CA VAL A 16 12.82 -0.47 8.37
C VAL A 16 11.56 -0.66 7.54
N PHE A 17 11.56 -0.22 6.28
CA PHE A 17 10.44 -0.43 5.37
C PHE A 17 10.09 -1.92 5.25
N ARG A 18 11.08 -2.79 5.01
CA ARG A 18 10.89 -4.25 4.90
C ARG A 18 10.23 -4.84 6.15
N ILE A 19 10.71 -4.46 7.34
CA ILE A 19 10.21 -4.98 8.61
C ILE A 19 8.76 -4.54 8.83
N VAL A 20 8.48 -3.24 8.71
CA VAL A 20 7.15 -2.69 8.94
C VAL A 20 6.15 -3.22 7.91
N PHE A 21 6.54 -3.28 6.63
CA PHE A 21 5.68 -3.78 5.56
C PHE A 21 5.36 -5.27 5.73
N GLY A 22 6.37 -6.11 5.99
CA GLY A 22 6.16 -7.54 6.23
C GLY A 22 5.30 -7.81 7.47
N ALA A 23 5.57 -7.09 8.57
CA ALA A 23 4.77 -7.20 9.80
C ALA A 23 3.32 -6.75 9.59
N MET A 24 3.10 -5.64 8.87
CA MET A 24 1.77 -5.13 8.53
C MET A 24 0.98 -6.17 7.72
N ILE A 25 1.56 -6.80 6.71
CA ILE A 25 0.87 -7.83 5.92
C ILE A 25 0.59 -9.06 6.79
N PHE A 26 1.57 -9.52 7.56
CA PHE A 26 1.39 -10.66 8.45
C PHE A 26 0.21 -10.43 9.41
N LEU A 27 0.18 -9.31 10.11
CA LEU A 27 -0.92 -8.94 11.02
C LEU A 27 -2.25 -8.78 10.27
N SER A 28 -2.22 -8.26 9.04
CA SER A 28 -3.43 -8.12 8.22
C SER A 28 -4.02 -9.49 7.84
N VAL A 29 -3.17 -10.46 7.46
CA VAL A 29 -3.59 -11.84 7.16
C VAL A 29 -4.15 -12.53 8.41
N ILE A 30 -3.48 -12.39 9.56
CA ILE A 30 -3.99 -12.92 10.84
C ILE A 30 -5.35 -12.29 11.19
N ARG A 31 -5.49 -10.97 11.03
CA ARG A 31 -6.78 -10.28 11.22
C ARG A 31 -7.85 -10.82 10.27
N PHE A 32 -7.51 -10.98 8.99
CA PHE A 32 -8.42 -11.49 7.97
C PHE A 32 -8.95 -12.87 8.34
N TRP A 33 -8.07 -13.76 8.81
CA TRP A 33 -8.46 -15.06 9.34
C TRP A 33 -9.35 -14.93 10.57
N TYR A 34 -8.92 -14.16 11.58
CA TYR A 34 -9.64 -14.02 12.85
C TYR A 34 -11.09 -13.52 12.66
N GLN A 35 -11.32 -12.66 11.65
CA GLN A 35 -12.65 -12.17 11.31
C GLN A 35 -13.54 -13.19 10.55
N GLY A 36 -13.04 -14.41 10.30
CA GLY A 36 -13.76 -15.45 9.56
C GLY A 36 -13.85 -15.21 8.06
N TRP A 37 -13.11 -14.22 7.53
CA TRP A 37 -13.26 -13.77 6.15
C TRP A 37 -12.75 -14.77 5.12
N ILE A 38 -11.82 -15.66 5.47
CA ILE A 38 -11.39 -16.73 4.55
C ILE A 38 -12.59 -17.63 4.22
N GLN A 39 -13.32 -18.06 5.25
CA GLN A 39 -14.51 -18.88 5.10
C GLN A 39 -15.60 -18.14 4.32
N SER A 40 -15.99 -16.96 4.83
CA SER A 40 -17.17 -16.25 4.32
C SER A 40 -16.97 -15.67 2.93
N LEU A 41 -15.73 -15.35 2.52
CA LEU A 41 -15.45 -14.72 1.22
C LEU A 41 -14.88 -15.68 0.18
N TYR A 42 -14.24 -16.79 0.56
CA TYR A 42 -13.57 -17.67 -0.41
C TYR A 42 -13.98 -19.14 -0.36
N ILE A 43 -14.72 -19.58 0.66
CA ILE A 43 -15.13 -20.99 0.80
C ILE A 43 -16.64 -21.15 0.65
N ASP A 44 -17.42 -20.38 1.43
CA ASP A 44 -18.89 -20.46 1.40
C ASP A 44 -19.54 -19.96 0.08
N PRO A 45 -19.00 -18.93 -0.63
CA PRO A 45 -19.63 -18.44 -1.85
C PRO A 45 -19.65 -19.48 -2.98
N LYS A 46 -20.80 -19.55 -3.67
CA LYS A 46 -21.00 -20.46 -4.81
C LYS A 46 -20.54 -19.88 -6.15
N TYR A 47 -20.43 -18.56 -6.23
CA TYR A 47 -20.04 -17.82 -7.44
C TYR A 47 -18.99 -16.79 -7.08
N PHE A 48 -17.95 -16.72 -7.91
CA PHE A 48 -16.88 -15.73 -7.82
C PHE A 48 -16.89 -14.87 -9.08
N PHE A 49 -16.46 -13.62 -8.96
CA PHE A 49 -16.35 -12.70 -10.09
C PHE A 49 -14.89 -12.59 -10.54
N PRO A 50 -14.43 -13.40 -11.52
CA PRO A 50 -13.04 -13.38 -11.93
C PRO A 50 -12.68 -12.07 -12.66
N PHE A 51 -11.39 -11.75 -12.67
CA PHE A 51 -10.85 -10.73 -13.55
C PHE A 51 -10.74 -11.26 -14.98
N TYR A 52 -11.04 -10.40 -15.96
CA TYR A 52 -10.97 -10.74 -17.37
C TYR A 52 -9.55 -11.18 -17.76
N GLY A 53 -9.43 -12.35 -18.39
CA GLY A 53 -8.16 -12.99 -18.77
C GLY A 53 -7.44 -13.73 -17.63
N LEU A 54 -8.01 -13.74 -16.42
CA LEU A 54 -7.49 -14.42 -15.23
C LEU A 54 -8.52 -15.37 -14.61
N GLU A 55 -9.45 -15.88 -15.42
CA GLU A 55 -10.56 -16.73 -14.98
C GLU A 55 -10.12 -18.07 -14.39
N PHE A 56 -8.85 -18.44 -14.58
CA PHE A 56 -8.23 -19.64 -14.00
C PHE A 56 -7.79 -19.44 -12.53
N ILE A 57 -7.74 -18.20 -12.03
CA ILE A 57 -7.45 -17.90 -10.63
C ILE A 57 -8.74 -18.01 -9.83
N LYS A 58 -8.82 -19.01 -8.95
CA LYS A 58 -10.01 -19.30 -8.16
C LYS A 58 -9.61 -19.81 -6.78
N PRO A 59 -10.46 -19.65 -5.75
CA PRO A 59 -10.29 -20.34 -4.48
C PRO A 59 -10.23 -21.85 -4.65
N TRP A 60 -9.50 -22.52 -3.77
CA TRP A 60 -9.26 -23.96 -3.83
C TRP A 60 -10.16 -24.74 -2.85
N GLY A 61 -11.34 -24.18 -2.54
CA GLY A 61 -12.18 -24.65 -1.45
C GLY A 61 -11.43 -24.56 -0.11
N GLU A 62 -11.50 -25.62 0.71
CA GLU A 62 -10.81 -25.69 2.00
C GLU A 62 -9.28 -25.51 1.90
N TYR A 63 -8.67 -25.87 0.77
CA TYR A 63 -7.23 -25.68 0.57
C TYR A 63 -6.82 -24.21 0.45
N THR A 64 -7.77 -23.28 0.33
CA THR A 64 -7.51 -21.84 0.36
C THR A 64 -6.83 -21.42 1.66
N TYR A 65 -7.09 -22.09 2.79
CA TYR A 65 -6.36 -21.83 4.04
C TYR A 65 -4.84 -22.02 3.90
N ILE A 66 -4.38 -22.98 3.10
CA ILE A 66 -2.95 -23.20 2.86
C ILE A 66 -2.32 -21.98 2.16
N LEU A 67 -3.04 -21.37 1.22
CA LEU A 67 -2.59 -20.16 0.54
C LEU A 67 -2.42 -19.00 1.53
N PHE A 68 -3.37 -18.80 2.44
CA PHE A 68 -3.29 -17.78 3.49
C PHE A 68 -2.16 -18.04 4.48
N VAL A 69 -1.96 -19.29 4.92
CA VAL A 69 -0.81 -19.67 5.78
C VAL A 69 0.50 -19.39 5.06
N SER A 70 0.62 -19.78 3.79
CA SER A 70 1.82 -19.52 2.98
C SER A 70 2.12 -18.03 2.87
N CYS A 71 1.08 -17.21 2.62
CA CYS A 71 1.19 -15.76 2.57
C CYS A 71 1.68 -15.18 3.90
N ALA A 72 1.10 -15.60 5.03
CA ALA A 72 1.51 -15.16 6.36
C ALA A 72 2.97 -15.55 6.67
N CYS A 73 3.37 -16.80 6.39
CA CYS A 73 4.75 -17.26 6.56
C CYS A 73 5.72 -16.43 5.71
N CYS A 74 5.42 -16.19 4.43
CA CYS A 74 6.25 -15.36 3.56
C CYS A 74 6.36 -13.92 4.08
N ALA A 75 5.26 -13.33 4.57
CA ALA A 75 5.26 -11.98 5.14
C ALA A 75 6.15 -11.88 6.40
N LEU A 76 6.08 -12.87 7.29
CA LEU A 76 6.93 -12.94 8.47
C LEU A 76 8.41 -13.13 8.12
N MET A 77 8.71 -14.05 7.19
CA MET A 77 10.06 -14.27 6.69
C MET A 77 10.64 -13.02 6.01
N LEU A 78 9.82 -12.29 5.25
CA LEU A 78 10.19 -11.00 4.66
C LEU A 78 10.54 -9.98 5.75
N ALA A 79 9.71 -9.84 6.78
CA ALA A 79 9.95 -8.89 7.87
C ALA A 79 11.31 -9.16 8.56
N LEU A 80 11.56 -10.42 8.89
CA LEU A 80 12.82 -10.89 9.48
C LEU A 80 14.01 -10.82 8.50
N GLY A 81 13.74 -10.71 7.20
CA GLY A 81 14.75 -10.82 6.15
C GLY A 81 15.45 -12.18 6.17
N MET A 82 14.66 -13.24 6.31
CA MET A 82 15.08 -14.64 6.32
C MET A 82 14.66 -15.31 5.02
N PHE A 83 15.61 -15.92 4.29
CA PHE A 83 15.39 -16.42 2.92
C PHE A 83 14.74 -15.39 2.02
N TYR A 84 15.19 -14.14 2.11
CA TYR A 84 14.47 -12.96 1.63
C TYR A 84 14.03 -13.05 0.16
N ARG A 85 14.89 -13.54 -0.73
CA ARG A 85 14.55 -13.66 -2.15
C ARG A 85 13.37 -14.62 -2.37
N ILE A 86 13.40 -15.78 -1.71
CA ILE A 86 12.31 -16.76 -1.78
C ILE A 86 11.05 -16.20 -1.13
N ALA A 87 11.18 -15.61 0.07
CA ALA A 87 10.06 -15.03 0.81
C ALA A 87 9.38 -13.89 0.05
N SER A 88 10.13 -13.00 -0.60
CA SER A 88 9.58 -11.90 -1.40
C SER A 88 8.82 -12.37 -2.63
N ILE A 89 9.32 -13.38 -3.35
CA ILE A 89 8.63 -14.00 -4.48
C ILE A 89 7.36 -14.72 -3.99
N GLY A 90 7.48 -15.53 -2.94
CA GLY A 90 6.36 -16.24 -2.35
C GLY A 90 5.27 -15.30 -1.86
N LEU A 91 5.66 -14.18 -1.23
CA LEU A 91 4.72 -13.14 -0.79
C LEU A 91 4.02 -12.47 -1.97
N PHE A 92 4.77 -12.08 -3.01
CA PHE A 92 4.19 -11.50 -4.22
C PHE A 92 3.16 -12.45 -4.85
N LEU A 93 3.54 -13.71 -5.07
CA LEU A 93 2.66 -14.69 -5.71
C LEU A 93 1.43 -14.99 -4.85
N SER A 94 1.61 -15.28 -3.57
CA SER A 94 0.50 -15.65 -2.68
C SER A 94 -0.47 -14.48 -2.45
N PHE A 95 0.05 -13.29 -2.11
CA PHE A 95 -0.79 -12.12 -1.87
C PHE A 95 -1.52 -11.70 -3.15
N THR A 96 -0.83 -11.66 -4.29
CA THR A 96 -1.46 -11.31 -5.57
C THR A 96 -2.50 -12.34 -6.00
N TYR A 97 -2.26 -13.63 -5.76
CA TYR A 97 -3.26 -14.67 -6.05
C TYR A 97 -4.53 -14.44 -5.25
N ILE A 98 -4.40 -14.19 -3.92
CA ILE A 98 -5.55 -13.93 -3.04
C ILE A 98 -6.42 -12.79 -3.58
N GLU A 99 -5.80 -11.68 -3.97
CA GLU A 99 -6.49 -10.51 -4.52
C GLU A 99 -7.20 -10.77 -5.85
N LEU A 100 -6.68 -11.70 -6.66
CA LEU A 100 -7.20 -12.01 -7.99
C LEU A 100 -8.29 -13.08 -7.99
N MET A 101 -8.55 -13.75 -6.85
CA MET A 101 -9.57 -14.81 -6.76
C MET A 101 -10.99 -14.29 -6.95
N ASP A 102 -11.31 -13.10 -6.44
CA ASP A 102 -12.64 -12.51 -6.57
C ASP A 102 -12.61 -10.97 -6.55
N LYS A 103 -13.12 -10.39 -7.63
CA LYS A 103 -13.29 -8.95 -7.81
C LYS A 103 -14.20 -8.32 -6.77
N SER A 104 -15.11 -9.07 -6.15
CA SER A 104 -15.96 -8.57 -5.06
C SER A 104 -15.16 -8.12 -3.83
N THR A 105 -13.97 -8.68 -3.64
CA THR A 105 -13.05 -8.37 -2.52
C THR A 105 -11.97 -7.34 -2.87
N TYR A 106 -11.97 -6.85 -4.11
CA TYR A 106 -10.91 -5.99 -4.64
C TYR A 106 -10.81 -4.65 -3.89
N LEU A 107 -9.58 -4.28 -3.52
CA LEU A 107 -9.24 -2.96 -3.00
C LEU A 107 -8.01 -2.39 -3.71
N ASN A 108 -8.09 -1.12 -4.15
CA ASN A 108 -6.97 -0.42 -4.76
C ASN A 108 -5.70 -0.41 -3.88
N HIS A 109 -5.87 -0.43 -2.55
CA HIS A 109 -4.75 -0.50 -1.60
C HIS A 109 -4.06 -1.86 -1.62
N TYR A 110 -4.80 -2.96 -1.76
CA TYR A 110 -4.20 -4.28 -1.86
C TYR A 110 -3.54 -4.49 -3.21
N TYR A 111 -4.10 -3.94 -4.29
CA TYR A 111 -3.40 -3.88 -5.57
C TYR A 111 -2.03 -3.17 -5.45
N PHE A 112 -1.98 -2.04 -4.75
CA PHE A 112 -0.71 -1.35 -4.47
C PHE A 112 0.25 -2.24 -3.65
N VAL A 113 -0.24 -2.98 -2.66
CA VAL A 113 0.58 -3.94 -1.89
C VAL A 113 1.19 -5.01 -2.81
N SER A 114 0.42 -5.59 -3.74
CA SER A 114 0.92 -6.55 -4.73
C SER A 114 2.08 -5.97 -5.56
N LEU A 115 1.97 -4.72 -6.00
CA LEU A 115 3.03 -4.04 -6.74
C LEU A 115 4.28 -3.79 -5.89
N VAL A 116 4.11 -3.42 -4.62
CA VAL A 116 5.25 -3.26 -3.69
C VAL A 116 5.92 -4.61 -3.43
N CYS A 117 5.17 -5.69 -3.25
CA CYS A 117 5.71 -7.05 -3.12
C CYS A 117 6.56 -7.41 -4.35
N LEU A 118 6.05 -7.16 -5.57
CA LEU A 118 6.81 -7.36 -6.80
C LEU A 118 8.11 -6.55 -6.81
N MET A 119 8.06 -5.29 -6.41
CA MET A 119 9.26 -4.45 -6.38
C MET A 119 10.29 -4.97 -5.37
N LEU A 120 9.86 -5.44 -4.19
CA LEU A 120 10.74 -5.99 -3.17
C LEU A 120 11.50 -7.23 -3.65
N VAL A 121 10.97 -8.00 -4.59
CA VAL A 121 11.70 -9.11 -5.24
C VAL A 121 13.05 -8.63 -5.79
N PHE A 122 13.10 -7.42 -6.34
CA PHE A 122 14.30 -6.84 -6.95
C PHE A 122 15.15 -6.04 -5.96
N LEU A 123 14.55 -5.39 -4.96
CA LEU A 123 15.27 -4.56 -4.00
C LEU A 123 16.17 -5.40 -3.08
N PRO A 124 17.39 -4.92 -2.73
CA PRO A 124 18.30 -5.63 -1.83
C PRO A 124 17.95 -5.37 -0.36
N ALA A 125 16.70 -5.56 0.06
CA ALA A 125 16.28 -5.20 1.42
C ALA A 125 16.81 -6.15 2.51
N GLN A 126 17.44 -7.26 2.13
CA GLN A 126 18.08 -8.22 3.04
C GLN A 126 19.49 -7.85 3.47
N VAL A 127 20.14 -6.86 2.86
CA VAL A 127 21.57 -6.57 3.13
C VAL A 127 21.82 -5.95 4.50
N TYR A 128 20.76 -5.47 5.18
CA TYR A 128 20.87 -4.79 6.46
C TYR A 128 19.76 -5.22 7.43
N PHE A 129 20.13 -5.32 8.72
CA PHE A 129 19.26 -5.72 9.84
C PHE A 129 18.36 -6.91 9.49
N SER A 130 18.94 -8.02 9.03
CA SER A 130 18.23 -9.21 8.57
C SER A 130 18.88 -10.48 9.09
N VAL A 131 18.10 -11.57 9.14
CA VAL A 131 18.64 -12.90 9.45
C VAL A 131 19.64 -13.35 8.37
N ASP A 132 19.38 -13.06 7.10
CA ASP A 132 20.27 -13.43 5.99
C ASP A 132 21.65 -12.74 6.09
N ALA A 133 21.70 -11.44 6.37
CA ALA A 133 22.96 -10.69 6.56
C ALA A 133 23.65 -11.03 7.89
N TYR A 134 22.88 -11.42 8.91
CA TYR A 134 23.47 -11.95 10.15
C TYR A 134 24.22 -13.26 9.88
N ARG A 135 23.60 -14.19 9.14
CA ARG A 135 24.14 -15.52 8.80
C ARG A 135 25.24 -15.47 7.74
N ASN A 136 25.14 -14.57 6.76
CA ASN A 136 26.12 -14.43 5.69
C ASN A 136 26.69 -13.00 5.66
N LYS A 137 27.91 -12.83 6.20
CA LYS A 137 28.58 -11.53 6.26
C LYS A 137 28.90 -10.92 4.91
N ASN A 138 28.98 -11.73 3.84
CA ASN A 138 29.19 -11.22 2.48
C ASN A 138 27.95 -10.47 1.94
N LEU A 139 26.77 -10.66 2.54
CA LEU A 139 25.56 -9.90 2.20
C LEU A 139 25.43 -8.61 2.99
N LEU A 140 26.14 -8.47 4.11
CA LEU A 140 25.98 -7.33 5.01
C LEU A 140 26.50 -6.06 4.33
N SER A 141 25.63 -5.05 4.20
CA SER A 141 26.01 -3.74 3.69
C SER A 141 25.20 -2.64 4.36
N ASP A 142 25.90 -1.59 4.79
CA ASP A 142 25.29 -0.37 5.32
C ASP A 142 24.84 0.58 4.21
N ALA A 143 25.22 0.31 2.97
CA ALA A 143 24.94 1.14 1.81
C ALA A 143 24.18 0.38 0.72
N ILE A 144 23.22 1.05 0.10
CA ILE A 144 22.47 0.59 -1.06
C ILE A 144 22.44 1.68 -2.14
N PRO A 145 22.26 1.32 -3.42
CA PRO A 145 21.98 2.30 -4.46
C PRO A 145 20.78 3.19 -4.11
N VAL A 146 20.90 4.50 -4.37
CA VAL A 146 19.83 5.49 -4.08
C VAL A 146 18.53 5.14 -4.81
N TRP A 147 18.62 4.53 -6.00
CA TRP A 147 17.44 4.16 -6.78
C TRP A 147 16.50 3.20 -6.04
N CYS A 148 17.02 2.39 -5.10
CA CYS A 148 16.20 1.47 -4.31
C CYS A 148 15.20 2.20 -3.40
N LEU A 149 15.60 3.34 -2.82
CA LEU A 149 14.68 4.18 -2.05
C LEU A 149 13.85 5.09 -2.95
N SER A 150 14.44 5.57 -4.04
CA SER A 150 13.73 6.43 -4.99
C SER A 150 12.59 5.71 -5.69
N SER A 151 12.71 4.41 -5.99
CA SER A 151 11.63 3.61 -6.60
C SER A 151 10.43 3.48 -5.66
N LEU A 152 10.66 3.22 -4.37
CA LEU A 152 9.62 3.21 -3.34
C LEU A 152 8.89 4.56 -3.23
N ARG A 153 9.66 5.66 -3.19
CA ARG A 153 9.09 7.01 -3.14
C ARG A 153 8.30 7.33 -4.40
N LEU A 154 8.79 6.92 -5.57
CA LEU A 154 8.09 7.10 -6.84
C LEU A 154 6.76 6.34 -6.86
N PHE A 155 6.74 5.08 -6.43
CA PHE A 155 5.52 4.28 -6.36
C PHE A 155 4.46 4.90 -5.42
N LEU A 156 4.88 5.37 -4.24
CA LEU A 156 3.98 6.12 -3.35
C LEU A 156 3.51 7.42 -3.97
N GLY A 157 4.39 8.13 -4.68
CA GLY A 157 4.02 9.35 -5.41
C GLY A 157 2.99 9.10 -6.51
N LEU A 158 3.17 8.02 -7.27
CA LEU A 158 2.21 7.59 -8.30
C LEU A 158 0.85 7.24 -7.68
N LEU A 159 0.83 6.56 -6.53
CA LEU A 159 -0.42 6.24 -5.82
C LEU A 159 -1.24 7.50 -5.53
N TYR A 160 -0.63 8.54 -4.93
CA TYR A 160 -1.29 9.82 -4.69
C TYR A 160 -1.70 10.50 -6.00
N PHE A 161 -0.79 10.57 -6.97
CA PHE A 161 -1.07 11.24 -8.24
C PHE A 161 -2.27 10.62 -8.96
N PHE A 162 -2.34 9.29 -9.05
CA PHE A 162 -3.47 8.60 -9.66
C PHE A 162 -4.75 8.70 -8.81
N ALA A 163 -4.64 8.77 -7.48
CA ALA A 163 -5.78 9.04 -6.62
C ALA A 163 -6.37 10.44 -6.87
N GLY A 164 -5.52 11.43 -7.17
CA GLY A 164 -5.94 12.77 -7.57
C GLY A 164 -6.50 12.80 -8.99
N LEU A 165 -5.85 12.13 -9.93
CA LEU A 165 -6.31 12.03 -11.32
C LEU A 165 -7.71 11.39 -11.41
N ALA A 166 -7.97 10.37 -10.59
CA ALA A 166 -9.30 9.75 -10.49
C ALA A 166 -10.39 10.71 -10.01
N LYS A 167 -10.04 11.83 -9.37
CA LYS A 167 -10.96 12.90 -8.94
C LYS A 167 -11.15 14.00 -9.99
N VAL A 168 -10.40 13.96 -11.11
CA VAL A 168 -10.52 14.94 -12.19
C VAL A 168 -11.69 14.56 -13.10
N ASN A 169 -12.91 14.71 -12.60
CA ASN A 169 -14.15 14.49 -13.33
C ASN A 169 -15.28 15.36 -12.78
N SER A 170 -16.41 15.42 -13.51
CA SER A 170 -17.58 16.23 -13.14
C SER A 170 -18.17 15.85 -11.79
N ASP A 171 -18.23 14.55 -11.49
CA ASP A 171 -18.90 14.05 -10.28
C ASP A 171 -18.16 14.48 -9.02
N TRP A 172 -16.83 14.48 -9.08
CA TRP A 172 -15.99 15.02 -8.01
C TRP A 172 -15.96 16.54 -8.01
N LEU A 173 -15.55 17.20 -9.09
CA LEU A 173 -15.20 18.63 -9.04
C LEU A 173 -16.39 19.58 -9.18
N LEU A 174 -17.39 19.21 -9.99
CA LEU A 174 -18.53 20.07 -10.31
C LEU A 174 -19.79 19.71 -9.55
N LEU A 175 -19.92 18.45 -9.12
CA LEU A 175 -21.08 17.97 -8.37
C LEU A 175 -20.77 17.65 -6.92
N ALA A 176 -19.49 17.44 -6.58
CA ALA A 176 -19.03 17.01 -5.25
C ALA A 176 -19.79 15.79 -4.70
N GLN A 177 -20.20 14.87 -5.59
CA GLN A 177 -21.09 13.75 -5.26
C GLN A 177 -20.59 12.92 -4.07
N PRO A 178 -19.32 12.46 -4.03
CA PRO A 178 -18.89 11.61 -2.92
C PRO A 178 -18.89 12.36 -1.58
N LEU A 179 -18.42 13.60 -1.58
CA LEU A 179 -18.34 14.41 -0.35
C LEU A 179 -19.70 14.87 0.14
N LYS A 180 -20.67 15.09 -0.76
CA LYS A 180 -22.07 15.39 -0.38
C LYS A 180 -22.73 14.22 0.33
N ILE A 181 -22.32 12.99 0.02
CA ILE A 181 -22.84 11.77 0.67
C ILE A 181 -22.09 11.51 1.98
N TRP A 182 -20.75 11.64 1.98
CA TRP A 182 -19.92 11.21 3.12
C TRP A 182 -19.83 12.22 4.27
N LEU A 183 -19.70 13.52 3.97
CA LEU A 183 -19.48 14.53 5.03
C LEU A 183 -20.68 14.68 5.98
N PRO A 184 -21.95 14.70 5.52
CA PRO A 184 -23.08 14.85 6.43
C PRO A 184 -23.20 13.70 7.44
N ALA A 185 -22.71 12.49 7.11
CA ALA A 185 -22.68 11.35 8.03
C ALA A 185 -21.68 11.51 9.18
N LYS A 186 -20.87 12.58 9.18
CA LYS A 186 -19.85 12.92 10.17
C LYS A 186 -20.12 14.29 10.84
N ASN A 187 -21.36 14.76 10.79
CA ASN A 187 -21.72 16.10 11.26
C ASN A 187 -21.76 16.25 12.80
N ASP A 188 -21.61 15.15 13.52
CA ASP A 188 -21.55 15.04 14.98
C ASP A 188 -20.14 15.27 15.55
N LEU A 189 -19.14 15.52 14.70
CA LEU A 189 -17.78 15.80 15.17
C LEU A 189 -17.69 17.11 15.98
N PRO A 190 -17.09 17.07 17.19
CA PRO A 190 -17.22 18.14 18.19
C PRO A 190 -16.57 19.48 17.81
N ILE A 191 -15.71 19.52 16.79
CA ILE A 191 -14.98 20.72 16.37
C ILE A 191 -15.38 21.19 14.97
N ILE A 192 -15.57 20.25 14.04
CA ILE A 192 -15.68 20.53 12.60
C ILE A 192 -17.02 20.04 12.03
N GLY A 193 -17.74 19.15 12.71
CA GLY A 193 -18.94 18.50 12.19
C GLY A 193 -20.04 19.48 11.78
N PHE A 194 -20.16 20.61 12.48
CA PHE A 194 -21.12 21.67 12.13
C PHE A 194 -20.92 22.22 10.70
N LEU A 195 -19.67 22.23 10.21
CA LEU A 195 -19.36 22.71 8.85
C LEU A 195 -19.95 21.78 7.79
N PHE A 196 -20.06 20.48 8.06
CA PHE A 196 -20.48 19.50 7.06
C PHE A 196 -21.95 19.61 6.64
N ASN A 197 -22.73 20.42 7.35
CA ASN A 197 -24.12 20.72 6.99
C ASN A 197 -24.24 21.83 5.93
N TYR A 198 -23.18 22.60 5.65
CA TYR A 198 -23.24 23.65 4.63
C TYR A 198 -23.07 23.07 3.21
N SER A 199 -23.94 23.47 2.29
CA SER A 199 -23.98 22.94 0.92
C SER A 199 -22.72 23.20 0.08
N TRP A 200 -21.91 24.20 0.43
CA TRP A 200 -20.66 24.54 -0.27
C TRP A 200 -19.43 23.78 0.26
N ILE A 201 -19.50 23.23 1.48
CA ILE A 201 -18.36 22.54 2.12
C ILE A 201 -17.93 21.28 1.35
N PRO A 202 -18.84 20.42 0.86
CA PRO A 202 -18.45 19.29 0.00
C PRO A 202 -17.62 19.68 -1.22
N PHE A 203 -17.88 20.84 -1.83
CA PHE A 203 -17.12 21.32 -2.99
C PHE A 203 -15.69 21.70 -2.59
N VAL A 204 -15.53 22.40 -1.47
CA VAL A 204 -14.20 22.77 -0.95
C VAL A 204 -13.38 21.52 -0.64
N PHE A 205 -13.97 20.54 0.04
CA PHE A 205 -13.29 19.28 0.35
C PHE A 205 -12.95 18.47 -0.91
N SER A 206 -13.82 18.48 -1.92
CA SER A 206 -13.58 17.77 -3.17
C SER A 206 -12.41 18.37 -3.96
N TRP A 207 -12.41 19.69 -4.17
CA TRP A 207 -11.33 20.40 -4.84
C TRP A 207 -10.01 20.32 -4.07
N PHE A 208 -10.07 20.51 -2.74
CA PHE A 208 -8.89 20.39 -1.89
C PHE A 208 -8.32 18.98 -1.94
N GLY A 209 -9.14 17.94 -1.79
CA GLY A 209 -8.69 16.55 -1.87
C GLY A 209 -8.06 16.20 -3.22
N CYS A 210 -8.65 16.67 -4.32
CA CYS A 210 -8.09 16.49 -5.66
C CYS A 210 -6.72 17.17 -5.83
N LEU A 211 -6.63 18.46 -5.48
CA LEU A 211 -5.38 19.22 -5.58
C LEU A 211 -4.31 18.67 -4.65
N TYR A 212 -4.69 18.31 -3.43
CA TYR A 212 -3.79 17.69 -2.46
C TYR A 212 -3.16 16.43 -3.04
N ASP A 213 -3.97 15.48 -3.53
CA ASP A 213 -3.47 14.21 -4.08
C ASP A 213 -2.58 14.40 -5.32
N LEU A 214 -2.94 15.33 -6.21
CA LEU A 214 -2.14 15.64 -7.39
C LEU A 214 -0.79 16.28 -7.07
N LEU A 215 -0.72 17.11 -6.03
CA LEU A 215 0.44 17.95 -5.74
C LEU A 215 1.37 17.37 -4.67
N ILE A 216 0.83 16.60 -3.71
CA ILE A 216 1.60 16.16 -2.55
C ILE A 216 2.88 15.37 -2.89
N PRO A 217 2.95 14.53 -3.94
CA PRO A 217 4.19 13.85 -4.31
C PRO A 217 5.31 14.83 -4.67
N PHE A 218 4.98 15.87 -5.45
CA PHE A 218 5.94 16.87 -5.91
C PHE A 218 6.39 17.77 -4.76
N LEU A 219 5.47 18.12 -3.85
CA LEU A 219 5.75 18.91 -2.67
C LEU A 219 6.64 18.17 -1.66
N LEU A 220 6.46 16.86 -1.49
CA LEU A 220 7.33 16.03 -0.63
C LEU A 220 8.72 15.82 -1.26
N TRP A 221 8.78 15.71 -2.59
CA TRP A 221 10.04 15.53 -3.30
C TRP A 221 10.94 16.77 -3.18
N ASN A 222 10.35 17.96 -3.32
CA ASN A 222 11.05 19.23 -3.21
C ASN A 222 11.46 19.52 -1.76
N ALA A 223 12.77 19.62 -1.52
CA ALA A 223 13.34 19.85 -0.19
C ALA A 223 12.82 21.11 0.50
N LYS A 224 12.46 22.17 -0.25
CA LYS A 224 11.98 23.44 0.30
C LYS A 224 10.55 23.36 0.84
N THR A 225 9.71 22.53 0.22
CA THR A 225 8.29 22.39 0.57
C THR A 225 8.02 21.17 1.46
N ARG A 226 9.00 20.27 1.60
CA ARG A 226 8.85 18.98 2.27
C ARG A 226 8.28 19.07 3.69
N LEU A 227 8.77 19.99 4.52
CA LEU A 227 8.30 20.11 5.91
C LEU A 227 6.81 20.48 5.97
N TRP A 228 6.40 21.45 5.16
CA TRP A 228 5.00 21.87 5.04
C TRP A 228 4.12 20.77 4.44
N ALA A 229 4.64 20.06 3.43
CA ALA A 229 3.98 18.92 2.82
C ALA A 229 3.75 17.78 3.83
N TYR A 230 4.74 17.47 4.67
CA TYR A 230 4.55 16.49 5.76
C TYR A 230 3.47 16.93 6.74
N GLY A 231 3.43 18.21 7.12
CA GLY A 231 2.35 18.75 7.95
C GLY A 231 0.98 18.55 7.30
N ALA A 232 0.86 18.84 6.01
CA ALA A 232 -0.36 18.60 5.24
C ALA A 232 -0.75 17.11 5.21
N VAL A 233 0.22 16.19 5.06
CA VAL A 233 -0.04 14.73 5.10
C VAL A 233 -0.65 14.32 6.43
N VAL A 234 -0.08 14.77 7.54
CA VAL A 234 -0.56 14.43 8.89
C VAL A 234 -1.97 14.96 9.12
N VAL A 235 -2.22 16.22 8.76
CA VAL A 235 -3.55 16.85 8.91
C VAL A 235 -4.58 16.16 8.02
N PHE A 236 -4.25 15.93 6.74
CA PHE A 236 -5.17 15.30 5.79
C PHE A 236 -5.58 13.91 6.26
N HIS A 237 -4.62 13.06 6.63
CA HIS A 237 -4.92 11.70 7.08
C HIS A 237 -5.63 11.69 8.43
N GLY A 238 -5.27 12.61 9.34
CA GLY A 238 -5.96 12.77 10.61
C GLY A 238 -7.44 13.11 10.42
N LEU A 239 -7.77 14.01 9.48
CA LEU A 239 -9.15 14.37 9.16
C LEU A 239 -9.92 13.24 8.48
N THR A 240 -9.28 12.45 7.60
CA THR A 240 -9.94 11.35 6.90
C THR A 240 -10.05 10.06 7.72
N ALA A 241 -9.28 9.93 8.81
CA ALA A 241 -9.30 8.74 9.66
C ALA A 241 -10.44 8.75 10.69
N ILE A 242 -11.01 9.92 10.99
CA ILE A 242 -12.08 10.15 11.96
C ILE A 242 -13.44 10.09 11.24
#